data_AF-A0A815JNQ2-F1
#
_entry.id   AF-A0A815JNQ2-F1
#
_cell.length_a   1.000
_cell.length_b   1.000
_cell.length_c   1.000
_cell.angle_alpha   90.00
_cell.angle_beta   90.00
_cell.angle_gamma   90.00
#
_symmetry.space_group_name_H-M   'P 1'
#
loop_
_entity.id
_entity.type
_entity.pdbx_description
1 polymer ?
#
loop_
_entity_poly.entity_id
_entity_poly.type
_entity_poly.pdbx_seq_one_letter_code
_entity_poly.pdbx_strand_id
1 'polypeptide(L)'
;MFLFQLSTYDWLPGLRVPRVRNHPHAVLHHLNHVPHWEERTVDSVLAENIGEGTKDNPFVIYRDTHSMGTDSHQRLRFVCVSDTHNQIDKLIIPHGDVFVHCGDAVNYMTCTRDLINFNKFVGTLPHTHKLFISGNHCVSLNPKRPDLTQKILSNMTYIQDQVIDIEGVRFYGSSWHPKRGILYRSNAFGYHHKKIRADKWTQIPENIDILLTHSPPYSIRDYNPLNAKHMGCPGLLDEIVTRVKPRIHLFGHIHDDHGASLYISGDNQALAEDNSISSSHDILFVNLAIDHGQRLGKPVVIDYFY
;
A
#
# COMPACT_ATOMS: atom_id res chain seq x y z
N MET A 1 -29.84 -20.99 26.84
CA MET A 1 -29.05 -21.62 25.75
C MET A 1 -29.70 -21.20 24.44
N PHE A 2 -29.29 -20.06 23.88
CA PHE A 2 -29.84 -19.51 22.63
C PHE A 2 -28.72 -19.44 21.60
N LEU A 3 -28.83 -20.29 20.57
CA LEU A 3 -28.03 -20.26 19.36
C LEU A 3 -28.54 -19.12 18.47
N PHE A 4 -27.68 -18.15 18.16
CA PHE A 4 -27.93 -17.18 17.09
C PHE A 4 -27.37 -17.74 15.77
N GLN A 5 -28.28 -18.04 14.85
CA GLN A 5 -28.00 -18.26 13.44
C GLN A 5 -27.56 -16.91 12.83
N LEU A 6 -26.33 -16.83 12.35
CA LEU A 6 -25.84 -15.70 11.57
C LEU A 6 -26.32 -15.84 10.12
N SER A 7 -26.95 -14.77 9.65
CA SER A 7 -27.37 -14.50 8.27
C SER A 7 -26.31 -14.91 7.25
N THR A 8 -26.68 -15.84 6.37
CA THR A 8 -25.93 -16.19 5.17
C THR A 8 -25.97 -15.04 4.17
N TYR A 9 -24.85 -14.75 3.50
CA TYR A 9 -24.86 -14.03 2.23
C TYR A 9 -24.67 -15.09 1.14
N ASP A 10 -25.79 -15.70 0.75
CA ASP A 10 -25.86 -16.50 -0.45
C ASP A 10 -25.85 -15.57 -1.67
N TRP A 11 -24.89 -15.82 -2.57
CA TRP A 11 -24.88 -15.25 -3.92
C TRP A 11 -26.11 -15.79 -4.67
N LEU A 12 -27.14 -14.96 -4.86
CA LEU A 12 -28.27 -15.35 -5.70
C LEU A 12 -27.87 -15.39 -7.19
N PRO A 13 -28.27 -16.42 -7.93
CA PRO A 13 -27.95 -16.63 -9.34
C PRO A 13 -28.92 -15.85 -10.23
N GLY A 14 -28.42 -15.23 -11.30
CA GLY A 14 -29.29 -14.66 -12.33
C GLY A 14 -28.94 -13.25 -12.78
N LEU A 15 -27.72 -13.04 -13.25
CA LEU A 15 -27.38 -11.94 -14.16
C LEU A 15 -26.38 -12.49 -15.17
N ARG A 16 -26.83 -12.71 -16.41
CA ARG A 16 -25.94 -12.99 -17.54
C ARG A 16 -25.07 -11.76 -17.76
N VAL A 17 -23.83 -11.83 -17.29
CA VAL A 17 -22.79 -10.89 -17.69
C VAL A 17 -22.56 -11.07 -19.20
N PRO A 18 -22.59 -10.01 -20.02
CA PRO A 18 -22.19 -10.11 -21.42
C PRO A 18 -20.79 -10.71 -21.47
N ARG A 19 -20.60 -11.73 -22.31
CA ARG A 19 -19.28 -12.33 -22.57
C ARG A 19 -18.33 -11.24 -23.06
N VAL A 20 -17.56 -10.67 -22.15
CA VAL A 20 -16.34 -9.95 -22.49
C VAL A 20 -15.38 -11.03 -22.97
N ARG A 21 -15.14 -11.01 -24.28
CA ARG A 21 -14.23 -11.91 -24.97
C ARG A 21 -12.86 -11.82 -24.31
N ASN A 22 -12.38 -12.97 -23.82
CA ASN A 22 -10.97 -13.34 -23.66
C ASN A 22 -10.04 -12.24 -23.09
N HIS A 23 -10.17 -11.93 -21.80
CA HIS A 23 -8.95 -11.86 -20.99
C HIS A 23 -8.84 -13.18 -20.25
N PRO A 24 -7.80 -14.00 -20.55
CA PRO A 24 -7.64 -15.27 -19.86
C PRO A 24 -7.48 -14.99 -18.38
N HIS A 25 -8.02 -15.91 -17.60
CA HIS A 25 -7.67 -16.17 -16.22
C HIS A 25 -6.14 -16.09 -16.01
N ALA A 26 -5.59 -14.91 -15.78
CA ALA A 26 -4.35 -14.74 -15.04
C ALA A 26 -4.76 -14.77 -13.57
N VAL A 27 -5.23 -15.95 -13.13
CA VAL A 27 -5.09 -16.26 -11.73
C VAL A 27 -3.59 -16.18 -11.48
N LEU A 28 -3.17 -15.33 -10.56
CA LEU A 28 -1.87 -15.43 -9.89
C LEU A 28 -1.86 -16.77 -9.11
N HIS A 29 -1.98 -17.90 -9.81
CA HIS A 29 -1.83 -19.22 -9.26
C HIS A 29 -0.31 -19.39 -9.09
N HIS A 30 0.12 -19.41 -7.83
CA HIS A 30 1.49 -19.70 -7.35
C HIS A 30 2.45 -18.51 -7.10
N LEU A 31 2.02 -17.46 -6.40
CA LEU A 31 2.97 -16.61 -5.65
C LEU A 31 3.07 -16.99 -4.16
N ASN A 32 2.78 -18.25 -3.80
CA ASN A 32 3.07 -18.80 -2.47
C ASN A 32 4.54 -19.24 -2.31
N HIS A 33 5.37 -19.03 -3.33
CA HIS A 33 6.80 -19.27 -3.28
C HIS A 33 7.52 -18.07 -3.85
N VAL A 34 7.85 -17.11 -2.99
CA VAL A 34 9.17 -16.47 -3.14
C VAL A 34 10.16 -17.58 -2.79
N PRO A 35 10.98 -18.10 -3.73
CA PRO A 35 12.06 -19.00 -3.35
C PRO A 35 12.89 -18.25 -2.32
N HIS A 36 13.08 -18.87 -1.14
CA HIS A 36 13.91 -18.40 -0.02
C HIS A 36 14.10 -16.88 0.06
N TRP A 37 13.53 -16.26 1.09
CA TRP A 37 14.06 -15.00 1.66
C TRP A 37 15.58 -15.05 1.63
N GLU A 38 16.16 -14.42 0.61
CA GLU A 38 17.59 -14.22 0.55
C GLU A 38 17.77 -12.91 1.29
N GLU A 39 18.20 -13.04 2.55
CA GLU A 39 18.92 -11.99 3.23
C GLU A 39 20.11 -11.64 2.33
N ARG A 40 19.91 -10.70 1.40
CA ARG A 40 21.01 -10.05 0.72
C ARG A 40 21.50 -8.96 1.64
N THR A 41 22.42 -9.34 2.52
CA THR A 41 23.47 -8.41 2.94
C THR A 41 24.02 -7.77 1.68
N VAL A 42 24.02 -6.44 1.67
CA VAL A 42 24.60 -5.63 0.60
C VAL A 42 25.94 -6.25 0.21
N ASP A 43 26.09 -6.65 -1.05
CA ASP A 43 27.39 -7.00 -1.62
C ASP A 43 28.35 -5.81 -1.38
N SER A 44 29.18 -5.97 -0.36
CA SER A 44 30.56 -5.52 -0.14
C SER A 44 31.04 -4.11 -0.55
N VAL A 45 30.18 -3.16 -0.96
CA VAL A 45 30.66 -1.82 -1.40
C VAL A 45 30.18 -0.65 -0.53
N LEU A 46 29.23 -0.83 0.40
CA LEU A 46 28.80 0.27 1.30
C LEU A 46 28.57 -0.16 2.76
N ALA A 47 29.00 -1.36 3.14
CA ALA A 47 28.93 -1.84 4.52
C ALA A 47 30.11 -1.32 5.35
N GLU A 48 30.08 -0.02 5.69
CA GLU A 48 30.83 0.46 6.85
C GLU A 48 29.96 1.06 7.95
N ASN A 49 28.64 1.25 7.82
CA ASN A 49 27.88 1.92 8.90
C ASN A 49 26.38 1.61 9.10
N ILE A 50 25.81 0.51 8.61
CA ILE A 50 24.36 0.25 8.81
C ILE A 50 24.13 -1.17 9.33
N GLY A 51 23.68 -1.25 10.59
CA GLY A 51 23.52 -2.48 11.37
C GLY A 51 22.56 -3.50 10.75
N GLU A 52 22.86 -4.75 11.04
CA GLU A 52 22.22 -5.98 10.59
C GLU A 52 20.68 -5.96 10.73
N GLY A 53 19.98 -6.28 9.63
CA GLY A 53 18.54 -6.48 9.62
C GLY A 53 18.18 -7.87 10.13
N THR A 54 17.44 -7.95 11.24
CA THR A 54 16.88 -9.23 11.74
C THR A 54 15.50 -9.50 11.15
N LYS A 55 15.03 -10.76 11.23
CA LYS A 55 13.68 -11.23 10.80
C LYS A 55 12.50 -10.36 11.25
N ASP A 56 12.68 -9.55 12.29
CA ASP A 56 11.66 -8.66 12.83
C ASP A 56 11.70 -7.23 12.23
N ASN A 57 12.58 -6.94 11.27
CA ASN A 57 12.77 -5.61 10.69
C ASN A 57 12.87 -5.68 9.15
N PRO A 58 11.77 -5.53 8.41
CA PRO A 58 11.81 -5.55 6.94
C PRO A 58 12.52 -4.29 6.42
N PHE A 59 13.80 -4.42 6.11
CA PHE A 59 14.55 -3.47 5.28
C PHE A 59 14.43 -3.94 3.83
N VAL A 60 13.95 -3.06 2.95
CA VAL A 60 13.79 -3.35 1.53
C VAL A 60 14.72 -2.42 0.76
N ILE A 61 15.68 -2.97 0.02
CA ILE A 61 16.43 -2.19 -0.95
C ILE A 61 15.71 -2.37 -2.29
N TYR A 62 15.13 -1.30 -2.82
CA TYR A 62 14.55 -1.31 -4.15
C TYR A 62 15.42 -0.44 -5.07
N ARG A 63 16.24 -1.10 -5.88
CA ARG A 63 16.96 -0.44 -6.98
C ARG A 63 16.13 -0.58 -8.23
N ASP A 64 15.73 0.56 -8.80
CA ASP A 64 15.29 0.53 -10.18
C ASP A 64 16.49 0.23 -11.09
N THR A 65 16.40 -0.86 -11.84
CA THR A 65 17.44 -1.28 -12.79
C THR A 65 17.25 -0.66 -14.17
N HIS A 66 16.16 0.08 -14.42
CA HIS A 66 15.93 0.73 -15.71
C HIS A 66 16.69 2.05 -15.88
N SER A 67 17.25 2.62 -14.81
CA SER A 67 18.06 3.85 -14.85
C SER A 67 19.56 3.64 -15.11
N MET A 68 19.99 2.42 -15.51
CA MET A 68 21.40 1.99 -15.69
C MET A 68 22.23 2.75 -16.75
N GLY A 69 21.80 3.94 -17.17
CA GLY A 69 22.45 4.74 -18.21
C GLY A 69 23.36 5.88 -17.73
N THR A 70 23.38 6.27 -16.46
CA THR A 70 24.19 7.41 -15.98
C THR A 70 24.72 7.20 -14.56
N ASP A 71 26.03 7.37 -14.35
CA ASP A 71 26.80 7.18 -13.10
C ASP A 71 26.40 8.07 -11.90
N SER A 72 25.20 8.67 -11.88
CA SER A 72 24.71 9.51 -10.77
C SER A 72 23.27 9.16 -10.39
N HIS A 73 23.08 8.05 -9.69
CA HIS A 73 21.78 7.73 -9.10
C HIS A 73 21.51 8.61 -7.88
N GLN A 74 20.33 9.25 -7.83
CA GLN A 74 19.84 9.86 -6.61
C GLN A 74 19.18 8.77 -5.76
N ARG A 75 19.23 8.94 -4.43
CA ARG A 75 18.68 7.97 -3.49
C ARG A 75 17.80 8.68 -2.46
N LEU A 76 16.55 8.24 -2.34
CA LEU A 76 15.69 8.58 -1.22
C LEU A 76 15.47 7.36 -0.32
N ARG A 77 15.62 7.55 0.98
CA ARG A 77 15.25 6.57 2.01
C ARG A 77 13.85 6.86 2.52
N PHE A 78 12.93 5.97 2.21
CA PHE A 78 11.56 6.00 2.73
C PHE A 78 11.44 5.21 4.02
N VAL A 79 10.70 5.75 4.99
CA VAL A 79 10.31 5.06 6.22
C VAL A 79 8.80 4.95 6.23
N CYS A 80 8.31 3.74 5.97
CA CYS A 80 6.94 3.47 5.59
C CYS A 80 6.21 2.67 6.66
N VAL A 81 4.99 3.08 6.99
CA VAL A 81 4.15 2.44 8.02
C VAL A 81 2.66 2.61 7.67
N SER A 82 1.78 1.76 8.18
CA SER A 82 0.33 1.94 8.10
C SER A 82 -0.33 1.35 9.34
N ASP A 83 -1.58 1.73 9.60
CA ASP A 83 -2.41 1.09 10.62
C ASP A 83 -1.79 1.16 12.01
N THR A 84 -1.42 2.35 12.46
CA THR A 84 -0.82 2.54 13.79
C THR A 84 -1.86 2.68 14.89
N HIS A 85 -3.13 2.98 14.56
CA HIS A 85 -4.28 2.98 15.48
C HIS A 85 -4.03 3.68 16.84
N ASN A 86 -3.46 4.90 16.80
CA ASN A 86 -3.01 5.71 17.96
C ASN A 86 -1.78 5.19 18.70
N GLN A 87 -0.98 4.30 18.11
CA GLN A 87 0.19 3.70 18.75
C GLN A 87 1.52 4.12 18.11
N ILE A 88 1.51 5.20 17.32
CA ILE A 88 2.69 5.70 16.59
C ILE A 88 3.87 6.03 17.53
N ASP A 89 3.56 6.48 18.74
CA ASP A 89 4.53 6.86 19.78
C ASP A 89 5.22 5.66 20.44
N LYS A 90 4.69 4.45 20.23
CA LYS A 90 5.31 3.20 20.67
C LYS A 90 6.35 2.67 19.68
N LEU A 91 6.46 3.29 18.50
CA LEU A 91 7.38 2.86 17.47
C LEU A 91 8.70 3.62 17.55
N ILE A 92 9.79 2.89 17.32
CA ILE A 92 11.07 3.49 16.98
C ILE A 92 11.05 3.76 15.48
N ILE A 93 10.88 5.03 15.09
CA ILE A 93 10.93 5.43 13.69
C ILE A 93 12.40 5.69 13.31
N PRO A 94 12.99 4.89 12.40
CA PRO A 94 14.37 5.09 11.98
C PRO A 94 14.55 6.39 11.19
N HIS A 95 15.80 6.80 10.99
CA HIS A 95 16.12 7.92 10.11
C HIS A 95 15.85 7.59 8.64
N GLY A 96 15.29 8.55 7.93
CA GLY A 96 15.13 8.54 6.48
C GLY A 96 14.79 9.94 5.95
N ASP A 97 14.68 10.04 4.64
CA ASP A 97 14.44 11.31 3.94
C ASP A 97 12.94 11.61 3.87
N VAL A 98 12.12 10.57 3.64
CA VAL A 98 10.66 10.68 3.55
C VAL A 98 9.98 9.70 4.51
N PHE A 99 9.18 10.21 5.43
CA PHE A 99 8.25 9.40 6.22
C PHE A 99 6.93 9.22 5.46
N VAL A 100 6.41 8.00 5.36
CA VAL A 100 5.15 7.69 4.65
C VAL A 100 4.22 6.89 5.55
N HIS A 101 2.97 7.35 5.70
CA HIS A 101 1.95 6.61 6.45
C HIS A 101 0.68 6.33 5.62
N CYS A 102 0.39 5.04 5.38
CA CYS A 102 -0.67 4.57 4.46
C CYS A 102 -2.07 4.39 5.07
N GLY A 103 -2.48 5.31 5.94
CA GLY A 103 -3.83 5.31 6.54
C GLY A 103 -3.93 4.61 7.88
N ASP A 104 -5.09 4.80 8.53
CA ASP A 104 -5.40 4.25 9.85
C ASP A 104 -4.39 4.60 10.96
N ALA A 105 -3.93 5.87 10.95
CA ALA A 105 -3.11 6.42 12.03
C ALA A 105 -3.84 6.49 13.39
N VAL A 106 -5.17 6.50 13.37
CA VAL A 106 -6.04 6.60 14.54
C VAL A 106 -7.06 5.48 14.52
N ASN A 107 -7.56 5.09 15.70
CA ASN A 107 -8.61 4.07 15.80
C ASN A 107 -10.01 4.64 15.43
N TYR A 108 -11.00 3.81 15.08
CA TYR A 108 -12.28 4.29 14.51
C TYR A 108 -13.19 5.02 15.49
N MET A 109 -13.00 4.83 16.80
CA MET A 109 -13.78 5.52 17.85
C MET A 109 -13.14 6.83 18.30
N THR A 110 -12.11 7.31 17.59
CA THR A 110 -11.32 8.47 17.99
C THR A 110 -11.92 9.77 17.49
N CYS A 111 -11.41 10.87 18.06
CA CYS A 111 -11.83 12.22 17.71
C CYS A 111 -10.70 12.96 16.99
N THR A 112 -10.99 14.17 16.50
CA THR A 112 -9.98 15.02 15.84
C THR A 112 -8.74 15.29 16.70
N ARG A 113 -8.85 15.18 18.03
CA ARG A 113 -7.70 15.30 18.94
C ARG A 113 -6.63 14.25 18.70
N ASP A 114 -7.02 13.03 18.37
CA ASP A 114 -6.09 11.93 18.13
C ASP A 114 -5.28 12.16 16.85
N LEU A 115 -5.92 12.73 15.81
CA LEU A 115 -5.23 13.19 14.60
C LEU A 115 -4.28 14.36 14.89
N ILE A 116 -4.64 15.28 15.79
CA ILE A 116 -3.76 16.37 16.22
C ILE A 116 -2.54 15.82 16.97
N ASN A 117 -2.72 14.81 17.82
CA ASN A 117 -1.63 14.16 18.54
C ASN A 117 -0.70 13.40 17.58
N PHE A 118 -1.27 12.66 16.63
CA PHE A 118 -0.53 12.05 15.52
C PHE A 118 0.28 13.09 14.74
N ASN A 119 -0.35 14.21 14.35
CA ASN A 119 0.33 15.30 13.64
C ASN A 119 1.47 15.91 14.44
N LYS A 120 1.30 16.09 15.76
CA LYS A 120 2.36 16.59 16.64
C LYS A 120 3.53 15.62 16.70
N PHE A 121 3.28 14.32 16.89
CA PHE A 121 4.33 13.31 16.90
C PHE A 121 5.09 13.26 15.56
N VAL A 122 4.38 13.20 14.44
CA VAL A 122 5.02 13.19 13.11
C VAL A 122 5.85 14.46 12.88
N GLY A 123 5.43 15.60 13.43
CA GLY A 123 6.18 16.85 13.41
C GLY A 123 7.52 16.82 14.14
N THR A 124 7.72 15.90 15.09
CA THR A 124 9.03 15.74 15.77
C THR A 124 9.99 14.85 15.00
N LEU A 125 9.52 14.16 13.95
CA LEU A 125 10.36 13.26 13.16
C LEU A 125 11.35 14.08 12.29
N PRO A 126 12.62 13.63 12.19
CA PRO A 126 13.69 14.37 11.50
C PRO A 126 13.61 14.29 9.98
N HIS A 127 12.68 13.53 9.42
CA HIS A 127 12.50 13.34 7.98
C HIS A 127 12.21 14.67 7.29
N THR A 128 12.85 14.95 6.15
CA THR A 128 12.64 16.18 5.38
C THR A 128 11.19 16.26 4.91
N HIS A 129 10.68 15.15 4.39
CA HIS A 129 9.30 15.05 3.89
C HIS A 129 8.49 14.08 4.75
N LYS A 130 7.21 14.37 4.94
CA LYS A 130 6.25 13.49 5.63
C LYS A 130 4.97 13.43 4.81
N LEU A 131 4.57 12.23 4.40
CA LEU A 131 3.41 11.99 3.55
C LEU A 131 2.37 11.15 4.30
N PHE A 132 1.10 11.50 4.15
CA PHE A 132 0.00 10.75 4.76
C PHE A 132 -1.18 10.64 3.82
N ILE A 133 -1.75 9.44 3.72
CA ILE A 133 -3.10 9.20 3.21
C ILE A 133 -3.98 8.74 4.37
N SER A 134 -5.30 8.97 4.28
CA SER A 134 -6.26 8.45 5.27
C SER A 134 -6.54 6.96 5.08
N GLY A 135 -7.17 6.34 6.08
CA GLY A 135 -7.76 5.01 5.97
C GLY A 135 -9.20 4.96 6.49
N ASN A 136 -9.73 3.76 6.64
CA ASN A 136 -11.14 3.55 6.98
C ASN A 136 -11.49 3.87 8.45
N HIS A 137 -10.48 3.93 9.35
CA HIS A 137 -10.65 4.37 10.74
C HIS A 137 -10.63 5.90 10.90
N CYS A 138 -10.25 6.66 9.87
CA CYS A 138 -10.21 8.13 9.92
C CYS A 138 -11.61 8.78 9.79
N VAL A 139 -12.59 8.32 10.56
CA VAL A 139 -14.02 8.72 10.47
C VAL A 139 -14.29 10.19 10.79
N SER A 140 -13.36 10.85 11.49
CA SER A 140 -13.42 12.28 11.80
C SER A 140 -12.99 13.17 10.61
N LEU A 141 -12.43 12.58 9.55
CA LEU A 141 -12.06 13.30 8.33
C LEU A 141 -13.20 13.29 7.32
N ASN A 142 -13.43 14.44 6.68
CA ASN A 142 -14.42 14.56 5.62
C ASN A 142 -13.72 14.46 4.25
N PRO A 143 -13.98 13.40 3.46
CA PRO A 143 -13.34 13.21 2.16
C PRO A 143 -13.69 14.30 1.14
N LYS A 144 -14.76 15.09 1.37
CA LYS A 144 -15.12 16.23 0.52
C LYS A 144 -14.37 17.52 0.87
N ARG A 145 -13.61 17.51 1.96
CA ARG A 145 -12.88 18.68 2.50
C ARG A 145 -11.43 18.34 2.82
N PRO A 146 -10.64 17.85 1.84
CA PRO A 146 -9.22 17.55 2.04
C PRO A 146 -8.42 18.79 2.48
N ASP A 147 -8.89 19.99 2.13
CA ASP A 147 -8.34 21.27 2.62
C ASP A 147 -8.38 21.40 4.14
N LEU A 148 -9.45 20.91 4.79
CA LEU A 148 -9.56 20.94 6.26
C LEU A 148 -8.68 19.85 6.88
N THR A 149 -8.59 18.68 6.26
CA THR A 149 -7.68 17.62 6.69
C THR A 149 -6.24 18.12 6.68
N GLN A 150 -5.81 18.76 5.59
CA GLN A 150 -4.46 19.33 5.49
C GLN A 150 -4.18 20.39 6.56
N LYS A 151 -5.17 21.20 6.96
CA LYS A 151 -5.04 22.16 8.07
C LYS A 151 -4.82 21.48 9.43
N ILE A 152 -5.48 20.34 9.66
CA ILE A 152 -5.30 19.56 10.90
C ILE A 152 -3.92 18.89 10.90
N LEU A 153 -3.49 18.37 9.75
CA LEU A 153 -2.25 17.63 9.56
C LEU A 153 -1.12 18.55 9.05
N SER A 154 -0.91 19.68 9.72
CA SER A 154 -0.02 20.75 9.26
C SER A 154 1.48 20.39 9.18
N ASN A 155 1.92 19.31 9.84
CA ASN A 155 3.33 18.90 9.87
C ASN A 155 3.67 17.87 8.80
N MET A 156 2.74 17.58 7.89
CA MET A 156 2.89 16.59 6.82
C MET A 156 2.06 16.99 5.60
N THR A 157 2.40 16.43 4.46
CA THR A 157 1.60 16.55 3.23
C THR A 157 0.49 15.50 3.26
N TYR A 158 -0.75 15.94 3.31
CA TYR A 158 -1.92 15.09 3.14
C TYR A 158 -2.20 14.86 1.65
N ILE A 159 -2.26 13.60 1.24
CA ILE A 159 -2.50 13.22 -0.15
C ILE A 159 -3.88 12.59 -0.26
N GLN A 160 -4.73 13.17 -1.11
CA GLN A 160 -6.04 12.60 -1.45
C GLN A 160 -6.35 12.85 -2.93
N ASP A 161 -6.25 11.79 -3.73
CA ASP A 161 -6.53 11.77 -5.17
C ASP A 161 -5.71 12.82 -5.96
N GLN A 162 -4.42 12.96 -5.62
CA GLN A 162 -3.50 13.91 -6.26
C GLN A 162 -2.08 13.34 -6.38
N VAL A 163 -1.33 13.88 -7.34
CA VAL A 163 0.10 13.63 -7.51
C VAL A 163 0.90 14.62 -6.67
N ILE A 164 1.92 14.14 -5.98
CA ILE A 164 2.96 14.94 -5.31
C ILE A 164 4.31 14.53 -5.87
N ASP A 165 5.17 15.50 -6.14
CA ASP A 165 6.55 15.29 -6.56
C ASP A 165 7.48 15.59 -5.39
N ILE A 166 8.36 14.66 -5.06
CA ILE A 166 9.41 14.82 -4.06
C ILE A 166 10.73 14.49 -4.74
N GLU A 167 11.53 15.51 -5.00
CA GLU A 167 12.85 15.38 -5.63
C GLU A 167 12.81 14.61 -6.96
N GLY A 168 11.74 14.76 -7.76
CA GLY A 168 11.56 14.05 -9.03
C GLY A 168 10.90 12.67 -8.91
N VAL A 169 10.63 12.19 -7.69
CA VAL A 169 9.86 10.96 -7.47
C VAL A 169 8.37 11.30 -7.33
N ARG A 170 7.55 10.70 -8.19
CA ARG A 170 6.12 11.00 -8.31
C ARG A 170 5.28 10.04 -7.48
N PHE A 171 4.61 10.57 -6.47
CA PHE A 171 3.67 9.87 -5.60
C PHE A 171 2.23 10.16 -6.03
N TYR A 172 1.37 9.15 -6.03
CA TYR A 172 -0.08 9.35 -6.05
C TYR A 172 -0.73 8.67 -4.85
N GLY A 173 -1.63 9.35 -4.15
CA GLY A 173 -2.25 8.83 -2.94
C GLY A 173 -3.77 8.79 -3.01
N SER A 174 -4.39 7.69 -2.57
CA SER A 174 -5.84 7.57 -2.49
C SER A 174 -6.33 6.68 -1.34
N SER A 175 -7.30 7.17 -0.59
CA SER A 175 -7.80 6.51 0.62
C SER A 175 -9.06 5.66 0.40
N TRP A 176 -9.60 5.62 -0.82
CA TRP A 176 -10.84 4.90 -1.08
C TRP A 176 -10.68 3.40 -0.86
N HIS A 177 -11.77 2.75 -0.45
CA HIS A 177 -11.82 1.30 -0.36
C HIS A 177 -13.23 0.82 -0.66
N PRO A 178 -13.42 -0.44 -1.09
CA PRO A 178 -14.75 -1.02 -1.21
C PRO A 178 -15.48 -0.92 0.14
N LYS A 179 -16.63 -0.23 0.15
CA LYS A 179 -17.49 -0.07 1.31
C LYS A 179 -17.90 -1.44 1.83
N ARG A 180 -17.70 -1.65 3.14
CA ARG A 180 -18.14 -2.87 3.82
C ARG A 180 -19.61 -2.77 4.24
N GLY A 181 -20.16 -3.87 4.73
CA GLY A 181 -21.57 -3.98 5.11
C GLY A 181 -22.01 -2.95 6.16
N ILE A 182 -23.33 -2.80 6.31
CA ILE A 182 -23.94 -1.69 7.09
C ILE A 182 -23.53 -1.66 8.58
N LEU A 183 -23.11 -2.80 9.13
CA LEU A 183 -22.66 -2.92 10.52
C LEU A 183 -21.18 -2.54 10.71
N TYR A 184 -20.44 -2.28 9.63
CA TYR A 184 -19.02 -1.92 9.70
C TYR A 184 -18.88 -0.43 10.04
N ARG A 185 -18.38 -0.15 11.25
CA ARG A 185 -18.33 1.21 11.81
C ARG A 185 -17.13 2.02 11.30
N SER A 186 -16.00 1.37 11.06
CA SER A 186 -14.78 1.98 10.52
C SER A 186 -14.87 2.11 9.00
N ASN A 187 -15.76 2.94 8.45
CA ASN A 187 -16.01 2.98 7.00
C ASN A 187 -15.79 4.38 6.40
N ALA A 188 -14.85 5.15 6.95
CA ALA A 188 -14.38 6.39 6.32
C ALA A 188 -13.83 6.06 4.93
N PHE A 189 -14.06 6.90 3.91
CA PHE A 189 -13.60 6.63 2.54
C PHE A 189 -14.14 5.34 1.89
N GLY A 190 -15.17 4.72 2.48
CA GLY A 190 -15.84 3.59 1.85
C GLY A 190 -16.65 3.99 0.62
N TYR A 191 -16.39 3.34 -0.51
CA TYR A 191 -17.02 3.61 -1.80
C TYR A 191 -17.80 2.41 -2.34
N HIS A 192 -18.77 2.64 -3.22
CA HIS A 192 -19.58 1.55 -3.76
C HIS A 192 -18.73 0.58 -4.60
N HIS A 193 -18.70 -0.71 -4.22
CA HIS A 193 -17.80 -1.72 -4.82
C HIS A 193 -17.88 -1.83 -6.34
N LYS A 194 -19.07 -1.69 -6.95
CA LYS A 194 -19.24 -1.73 -8.42
C LYS A 194 -18.79 -0.46 -9.15
N LYS A 195 -18.61 0.64 -8.43
CA LYS A 195 -18.33 1.97 -9.01
C LYS A 195 -16.93 2.49 -8.70
N ILE A 196 -16.29 1.97 -7.65
CA ILE A 196 -15.00 2.47 -7.17
C ILE A 196 -13.92 2.45 -8.25
N ARG A 197 -13.90 1.43 -9.12
CA ARG A 197 -12.97 1.41 -10.23
C ARG A 197 -13.21 2.60 -11.17
N ALA A 198 -14.43 2.70 -11.71
CA ALA A 198 -14.79 3.71 -12.69
C ALA A 198 -14.67 5.15 -12.16
N ASP A 199 -15.00 5.36 -10.89
CA ASP A 199 -15.08 6.69 -10.31
C ASP A 199 -13.77 7.14 -9.64
N LYS A 200 -12.93 6.19 -9.18
CA LYS A 200 -11.72 6.46 -8.39
C LYS A 200 -10.45 5.91 -9.03
N TRP A 201 -10.41 4.62 -9.34
CA TRP A 201 -9.16 3.97 -9.79
C TRP A 201 -8.74 4.36 -11.21
N THR A 202 -9.69 4.64 -12.08
CA THR A 202 -9.41 5.21 -13.42
C THR A 202 -8.79 6.61 -13.36
N GLN A 203 -8.92 7.32 -12.24
CA GLN A 203 -8.37 8.67 -12.06
C GLN A 203 -6.89 8.66 -11.68
N ILE A 204 -6.35 7.50 -11.29
CA ILE A 204 -4.92 7.35 -11.00
C ILE A 204 -4.16 7.60 -12.33
N PRO A 205 -3.26 8.59 -12.41
CA PRO A 205 -2.53 8.86 -13.63
C PRO A 205 -1.48 7.78 -13.91
N GLU A 206 -1.10 7.66 -15.17
CA GLU A 206 0.09 6.92 -15.58
C GLU A 206 1.37 7.70 -15.20
N ASN A 207 2.53 7.04 -15.29
CA ASN A 207 3.84 7.62 -15.05
C ASN A 207 4.04 8.12 -13.60
N ILE A 208 3.51 7.38 -12.62
CA ILE A 208 3.83 7.56 -11.21
C ILE A 208 4.85 6.52 -10.77
N ASP A 209 5.74 6.89 -9.87
CA ASP A 209 6.73 5.96 -9.32
C ASP A 209 6.13 5.15 -8.18
N ILE A 210 5.39 5.84 -7.30
CA ILE A 210 4.91 5.27 -6.05
C ILE A 210 3.42 5.51 -5.88
N LEU A 211 2.66 4.43 -5.81
CA LEU A 211 1.25 4.46 -5.48
C LEU A 211 1.06 4.24 -3.98
N LEU A 212 0.28 5.12 -3.34
CA LEU A 212 -0.15 4.97 -1.95
C LEU A 212 -1.66 4.71 -1.93
N THR A 213 -2.08 3.56 -1.41
CA THR A 213 -3.50 3.33 -1.12
C THR A 213 -3.70 2.77 0.27
N HIS A 214 -4.85 3.02 0.89
CA HIS A 214 -5.15 2.28 2.12
C HIS A 214 -5.66 0.87 1.79
N SER A 215 -6.55 0.75 0.80
CA SER A 215 -7.02 -0.55 0.30
C SER A 215 -5.87 -1.31 -0.35
N PRO A 216 -5.66 -2.60 -0.03
CA PRO A 216 -4.76 -3.44 -0.81
C PRO A 216 -5.37 -3.77 -2.19
N PRO A 217 -4.54 -4.09 -3.19
CA PRO A 217 -5.01 -4.74 -4.40
C PRO A 217 -5.43 -6.19 -4.10
N TYR A 218 -6.39 -6.72 -4.85
CA TYR A 218 -6.87 -8.08 -4.62
C TYR A 218 -5.76 -9.12 -4.80
N SER A 219 -5.76 -10.17 -3.99
CA SER A 219 -4.84 -11.32 -4.06
C SER A 219 -3.35 -11.02 -3.86
N ILE A 220 -3.00 -9.81 -3.42
CA ILE A 220 -1.62 -9.42 -3.12
C ILE A 220 -1.59 -8.86 -1.70
N ARG A 221 -0.95 -9.61 -0.79
CA ARG A 221 -0.76 -9.23 0.62
C ARG A 221 -2.05 -8.75 1.29
N ASP A 222 -3.17 -9.39 0.98
CA ASP A 222 -4.53 -9.01 1.39
C ASP A 222 -5.34 -10.16 2.00
N TYR A 223 -4.68 -11.26 2.35
CA TYR A 223 -5.36 -12.43 2.90
C TYR A 223 -5.70 -12.23 4.38
N ASN A 224 -6.97 -12.43 4.73
CA ASN A 224 -7.41 -12.43 6.11
C ASN A 224 -7.75 -13.87 6.55
N PRO A 225 -6.98 -14.46 7.48
CA PRO A 225 -7.15 -15.85 7.90
C PRO A 225 -8.46 -16.07 8.68
N LEU A 226 -8.92 -15.08 9.45
CA LEU A 226 -10.17 -15.19 10.22
C LEU A 226 -11.39 -15.40 9.33
N ASN A 227 -11.37 -14.86 8.11
CA ASN A 227 -12.45 -14.98 7.14
C ASN A 227 -12.11 -15.92 5.97
N ALA A 228 -10.91 -16.52 5.99
CA ALA A 228 -10.35 -17.33 4.90
C ALA A 228 -10.54 -16.72 3.50
N LYS A 229 -10.28 -15.41 3.36
CA LYS A 229 -10.53 -14.69 2.11
C LYS A 229 -9.59 -13.51 1.87
N HIS A 230 -9.44 -13.19 0.59
CA HIS A 230 -8.81 -11.97 0.10
C HIS A 230 -9.74 -10.77 0.26
N MET A 231 -9.20 -9.69 0.82
CA MET A 231 -9.96 -8.48 1.19
C MET A 231 -9.69 -7.28 0.29
N GLY A 232 -8.74 -7.38 -0.63
CA GLY A 232 -8.33 -6.32 -1.53
C GLY A 232 -9.33 -6.06 -2.66
N CYS A 233 -9.05 -5.01 -3.42
CA CYS A 233 -9.94 -4.53 -4.47
C CYS A 233 -9.51 -5.07 -5.85
N PRO A 234 -10.35 -5.86 -6.55
CA PRO A 234 -10.01 -6.38 -7.88
C PRO A 234 -9.85 -5.27 -8.91
N GLY A 235 -10.70 -4.24 -8.84
CA GLY A 235 -10.60 -3.08 -9.73
C GLY A 235 -9.35 -2.24 -9.50
N LEU A 236 -8.76 -2.28 -8.30
CA LEU A 236 -7.49 -1.61 -8.03
C LEU A 236 -6.33 -2.42 -8.64
N LEU A 237 -6.31 -3.73 -8.42
CA LEU A 237 -5.31 -4.61 -9.04
C LEU A 237 -5.31 -4.45 -10.57
N ASP A 238 -6.49 -4.48 -11.19
CA ASP A 238 -6.63 -4.37 -12.64
C ASP A 238 -6.00 -3.06 -13.17
N GLU A 239 -6.29 -1.91 -12.56
CA GLU A 239 -5.68 -0.64 -12.97
C GLU A 239 -4.15 -0.63 -12.77
N ILE A 240 -3.65 -1.22 -11.68
CA ILE A 240 -2.21 -1.28 -11.37
C ILE A 240 -1.47 -2.11 -12.42
N VAL A 241 -1.93 -3.32 -12.73
CA VAL A 241 -1.19 -4.23 -13.60
C VAL A 241 -1.38 -3.93 -15.09
N THR A 242 -2.51 -3.32 -15.48
CA THR A 242 -2.82 -3.06 -16.89
C THR A 242 -2.37 -1.68 -17.36
N ARG A 243 -2.43 -0.65 -16.49
CA ARG A 243 -2.27 0.75 -16.91
C ARG A 243 -1.26 1.53 -16.07
N VAL A 244 -1.50 1.63 -14.76
CA VAL A 244 -0.75 2.55 -13.88
C VAL A 244 0.70 2.11 -13.73
N LYS A 245 0.92 0.81 -13.46
CA LYS A 245 2.23 0.17 -13.35
C LYS A 245 3.25 1.00 -12.55
N PRO A 246 2.97 1.34 -11.28
CA PRO A 246 3.95 2.02 -10.43
C PRO A 246 5.14 1.10 -10.17
N ARG A 247 6.30 1.65 -9.83
CA ARG A 247 7.46 0.86 -9.38
C ARG A 247 7.21 0.26 -8.00
N ILE A 248 6.56 1.04 -7.13
CA ILE A 248 6.20 0.60 -5.78
C ILE A 248 4.73 0.91 -5.51
N HIS A 249 4.01 -0.05 -4.93
CA HIS A 249 2.68 0.15 -4.37
C HIS A 249 2.71 -0.09 -2.87
N LEU A 250 2.55 0.97 -2.10
CA LEU A 250 2.49 0.96 -0.64
C LEU A 250 1.04 1.00 -0.15
N PHE A 251 0.67 0.07 0.71
CA PHE A 251 -0.69 -0.01 1.27
C PHE A 251 -0.73 -0.59 2.68
N GLY A 252 -1.92 -0.74 3.26
CA GLY A 252 -2.10 -1.26 4.62
C GLY A 252 -3.37 -2.10 4.75
N HIS A 253 -4.15 -1.82 5.80
CA HIS A 253 -5.50 -2.35 6.08
C HIS A 253 -5.57 -3.82 6.52
N ILE A 254 -4.78 -4.72 5.92
CA ILE A 254 -4.83 -6.15 6.22
C ILE A 254 -3.64 -6.54 7.07
N HIS A 255 -3.85 -6.49 8.38
CA HIS A 255 -2.81 -6.64 9.39
C HIS A 255 -2.16 -8.03 9.32
N ASP A 256 -2.94 -9.07 9.03
CA ASP A 256 -2.46 -10.45 9.00
C ASP A 256 -1.43 -10.75 7.88
N ASP A 257 -1.35 -9.89 6.86
CA ASP A 257 -0.55 -10.13 5.66
C ASP A 257 0.50 -9.01 5.43
N HIS A 258 0.99 -8.42 6.53
CA HIS A 258 2.08 -7.44 6.53
C HIS A 258 3.34 -7.95 5.83
N GLY A 259 3.93 -7.16 4.93
CA GLY A 259 5.22 -7.38 4.27
C GLY A 259 5.16 -7.15 2.75
N ALA A 260 6.17 -7.62 2.01
CA ALA A 260 6.35 -7.26 0.59
C ALA A 260 6.20 -8.43 -0.38
N SER A 261 5.86 -8.13 -1.64
CA SER A 261 5.85 -9.07 -2.76
C SER A 261 6.29 -8.37 -4.04
N LEU A 262 7.20 -8.98 -4.77
CA LEU A 262 7.63 -8.50 -6.08
C LEU A 262 6.80 -9.18 -7.16
N TYR A 263 6.14 -8.39 -8.00
CA TYR A 263 5.49 -8.86 -9.21
C TYR A 263 6.41 -8.60 -10.39
N ILE A 264 6.80 -9.66 -11.10
CA ILE A 264 7.61 -9.59 -12.31
C ILE A 264 6.69 -9.96 -13.47
N SER A 265 6.57 -9.09 -14.48
CA SER A 265 5.66 -9.31 -15.61
C SER A 265 6.13 -10.40 -16.60
N GLY A 266 7.12 -11.22 -16.21
CA GLY A 266 7.92 -12.09 -17.07
C GLY A 266 7.36 -13.49 -17.38
N ASP A 267 6.31 -13.95 -16.71
CA ASP A 267 5.82 -15.34 -16.87
C ASP A 267 4.77 -15.52 -17.98
N ASN A 268 5.02 -14.92 -19.16
CA ASN A 268 4.41 -15.35 -20.42
C ASN A 268 5.50 -15.72 -21.47
N GLN A 269 6.69 -16.14 -21.01
CA GLN A 269 7.78 -16.64 -21.88
C GLN A 269 7.48 -17.93 -22.65
N ALA A 270 6.24 -18.45 -22.62
CA ALA A 270 5.81 -19.53 -23.50
C ALA A 270 5.35 -19.06 -24.90
N LEU A 271 5.42 -17.76 -25.24
CA LEU A 271 4.92 -17.23 -26.52
C LEU A 271 5.83 -16.25 -27.27
N ALA A 272 7.09 -16.04 -26.84
CA ALA A 272 8.00 -15.13 -27.53
C ALA A 272 9.26 -15.86 -28.02
N GLU A 273 9.18 -16.46 -29.20
CA GLU A 273 10.34 -16.89 -29.99
C GLU A 273 11.05 -15.70 -30.70
N ASP A 274 10.87 -14.47 -30.22
CA ASP A 274 11.48 -13.30 -30.85
C ASP A 274 12.20 -12.44 -29.82
N ASN A 275 13.49 -12.21 -30.07
CA ASN A 275 14.47 -11.51 -29.23
C ASN A 275 14.22 -9.98 -29.14
N SER A 276 12.96 -9.55 -29.09
CA SER A 276 12.62 -8.20 -28.70
C SER A 276 12.61 -8.13 -27.17
N ILE A 277 13.41 -7.23 -26.60
CA ILE A 277 13.43 -6.92 -25.17
C ILE A 277 12.04 -6.44 -24.77
N SER A 278 11.18 -7.37 -24.35
CA SER A 278 9.93 -7.06 -23.68
C SER A 278 10.31 -6.50 -22.31
N SER A 279 10.16 -5.19 -22.12
CA SER A 279 10.46 -4.50 -20.87
C SER A 279 9.64 -5.14 -19.74
N SER A 280 10.28 -5.95 -18.90
CA SER A 280 9.66 -6.47 -17.69
C SER A 280 9.36 -5.30 -16.77
N HIS A 281 8.09 -5.09 -16.45
CA HIS A 281 7.69 -4.02 -15.55
C HIS A 281 7.46 -4.60 -14.16
N ASP A 282 8.49 -4.49 -13.33
CA ASP A 282 8.48 -5.04 -11.98
C ASP A 282 7.79 -4.09 -11.02
N ILE A 283 6.85 -4.61 -10.23
CA ILE A 283 6.10 -3.84 -9.24
C ILE A 283 6.36 -4.42 -7.85
N LEU A 284 6.91 -3.61 -6.95
CA LEU A 284 7.04 -3.96 -5.55
C LEU A 284 5.77 -3.57 -4.79
N PHE A 285 5.01 -4.57 -4.35
CA PHE A 285 3.86 -4.40 -3.47
C PHE A 285 4.28 -4.51 -2.01
N VAL A 286 3.86 -3.58 -1.16
CA VAL A 286 4.20 -3.59 0.26
C VAL A 286 2.96 -3.29 1.11
N ASN A 287 2.56 -4.28 1.90
CA ASN A 287 1.60 -4.10 2.97
C ASN A 287 2.32 -3.65 4.24
N LEU A 288 2.06 -2.41 4.64
CA LEU A 288 2.67 -1.68 5.74
C LEU A 288 1.87 -1.76 7.04
N ALA A 289 0.77 -2.51 7.10
CA ALA A 289 -0.07 -2.55 8.29
C ALA A 289 0.69 -3.18 9.47
N ILE A 290 0.96 -2.40 10.53
CA ILE A 290 1.82 -2.86 11.62
C ILE A 290 1.07 -3.28 12.89
N ASP A 291 -0.17 -2.84 13.12
CA ASP A 291 -0.90 -3.22 14.33
C ASP A 291 -1.43 -4.64 14.19
N HIS A 292 -1.02 -5.57 15.06
CA HIS A 292 -1.57 -6.93 15.11
C HIS A 292 -2.40 -7.17 16.39
N GLY A 293 -2.96 -6.10 16.97
CA GLY A 293 -3.75 -6.09 18.20
C GLY A 293 -2.95 -6.30 19.48
N GLN A 294 -2.02 -7.27 19.50
CA GLN A 294 -1.19 -7.64 20.65
C GLN A 294 0.24 -7.08 20.56
N ARG A 295 0.72 -6.80 19.34
CA ARG A 295 2.07 -6.31 19.05
C ARG A 295 2.05 -5.37 17.85
N LEU A 296 2.96 -4.42 17.85
CA LEU A 296 3.25 -3.61 16.67
C LEU A 296 4.39 -4.24 15.88
N GLY A 297 4.22 -4.33 14.57
CA GLY A 297 5.30 -4.54 13.61
C GLY A 297 6.23 -3.32 13.54
N LYS A 298 7.33 -3.46 12.80
CA LYS A 298 8.29 -2.38 12.59
C LYS A 298 8.00 -1.62 11.30
N PRO A 299 8.40 -0.34 11.20
CA PRO A 299 8.38 0.38 9.94
C PRO A 299 9.18 -0.37 8.86
N VAL A 300 8.70 -0.32 7.62
CA VAL A 300 9.43 -0.81 6.45
C VAL A 300 10.33 0.32 5.95
N VAL A 301 11.62 0.07 5.82
CA VAL A 301 12.56 1.06 5.27
C VAL A 301 12.86 0.71 3.82
N ILE A 302 12.71 1.67 2.92
CA ILE A 302 12.95 1.49 1.49
C ILE A 302 14.03 2.44 1.00
N ASP A 303 15.16 1.92 0.53
CA ASP A 303 16.11 2.72 -0.24
C ASP A 303 15.72 2.66 -1.71
N TYR A 304 15.26 3.80 -2.24
CA TYR A 304 14.78 3.96 -3.62
C TYR A 304 15.79 4.75 -4.44
N PHE A 305 16.27 4.12 -5.51
CA PHE A 305 17.24 4.70 -6.44
C PHE A 305 16.54 5.08 -7.74
N TYR A 306 16.76 6.30 -8.21
CA TYR A 306 16.18 6.87 -9.42
C TYR A 306 17.19 7.72 -10.19
#